data_AF-A0A956BR88-F1
#
_entry.id   AF-A0A956BR88-F1
#
_cell.length_a   1.000
_cell.length_b   1.000
_cell.length_c   1.000
_cell.angle_alpha   90.00
_cell.angle_beta   90.00
_cell.angle_gamma   90.00
#
_symmetry.space_group_name_H-M   'P 1'
#
loop_
_entity.id
_entity.type
_entity.pdbx_description
1 polymer ?
#
loop_
_entity_poly.entity_id
_entity_poly.type
_entity_poly.pdbx_seq_one_letter_code
_entity_poly.pdbx_strand_id
1 'polypeptide(L)' 'GVIGRPENDGQTHVGYMILEVDPRPVFRYIPVEYDYRRLAREMREEKLPEEFVETVLTGWWTTCLEILPAKERIRGKF' A
#
# COMPACT_ATOMS: atom_id res chain seq x y z
N GLY A 1 0.87 -2.09 -3.97
CA GLY A 1 0.02 -1.39 -2.99
C GLY A 1 -1.20 -1.02 -3.77
N VAL A 2 -2.36 -1.53 -3.38
CA VAL A 2 -3.57 -1.39 -4.20
C VAL A 2 -4.18 -0.01 -3.91
N ILE A 3 -4.94 0.55 -4.85
CA ILE A 3 -5.61 1.84 -4.69
C ILE A 3 -6.33 1.88 -3.32
N GLY A 4 -5.84 2.75 -2.42
CA GLY A 4 -6.36 2.93 -1.06
C GLY A 4 -5.51 2.35 0.08
N ARG A 5 -4.53 1.48 -0.17
CA ARG A 5 -3.60 0.94 0.85
C ARG A 5 -2.15 0.84 0.31
N PRO A 6 -1.18 1.57 0.91
CA PRO A 6 0.22 1.51 0.49
C PRO A 6 0.84 0.11 0.60
N GLU A 7 1.97 -0.10 -0.07
CA GLU A 7 2.76 -1.33 0.07
C GLU A 7 3.27 -1.49 1.51
N ASN A 8 3.46 -2.74 1.98
CA ASN A 8 4.06 -2.99 3.29
C ASN A 8 5.59 -2.80 3.23
N ASP A 9 6.02 -1.62 2.84
CA ASP A 9 7.41 -1.30 2.50
C ASP A 9 7.87 0.05 3.08
N GLY A 10 7.03 0.71 3.87
CA GLY A 10 7.31 2.01 4.49
C GLY A 10 7.12 3.21 3.57
N GLN A 11 6.60 3.01 2.35
CA GLN A 11 6.25 4.09 1.44
C GLN A 11 4.76 4.40 1.52
N THR A 12 4.38 5.66 1.28
CA THR A 12 2.99 6.11 1.41
C THR A 12 2.24 6.17 0.09
N HIS A 13 2.93 5.99 -1.04
CA HIS A 13 2.29 5.91 -2.34
C HIS A 13 1.59 4.55 -2.55
N VAL A 14 0.62 4.55 -3.44
CA VAL A 14 0.09 3.32 -4.04
C VAL A 14 0.67 3.18 -5.43
N GLY A 15 0.42 2.06 -6.12
CA GLY A 15 0.95 1.90 -7.46
C GLY A 15 0.20 0.86 -8.25
N TYR A 16 0.43 0.89 -9.56
CA TYR A 16 -0.06 -0.10 -10.49
C TYR A 16 1.04 -0.50 -11.46
N MET A 17 0.83 -1.64 -12.12
CA MET A 17 1.75 -2.17 -13.11
C MET A 17 1.14 -1.98 -14.50
N ILE A 18 1.94 -1.52 -15.44
CA ILE A 18 1.65 -1.63 -16.88
C ILE A 18 2.37 -2.88 -17.37
N LEU A 19 1.61 -3.80 -17.98
CA LEU A 19 2.13 -4.96 -18.67
C LEU A 19 1.90 -4.77 -20.17
N GLU A 20 2.98 -4.61 -20.92
CA GLU A 20 2.98 -4.58 -22.38
C GLU A 20 3.44 -5.95 -22.89
N VAL A 21 2.69 -6.54 -23.82
CA VAL A 21 2.97 -7.90 -24.32
C VAL A 21 3.12 -7.86 -25.84
N ASP A 22 4.33 -7.50 -26.33
CA ASP A 22 4.71 -7.67 -27.75
C ASP A 22 6.22 -7.45 -27.98
N PRO A 23 6.99 -8.36 -28.64
CA PRO A 23 6.78 -9.82 -28.73
C PRO A 23 7.17 -10.54 -27.43
N ARG A 24 7.72 -9.81 -26.45
CA ARG A 24 8.07 -10.31 -25.11
C ARG A 24 7.40 -9.43 -24.05
N PRO A 25 6.99 -10.00 -22.91
CA PRO A 25 6.40 -9.21 -21.83
C PRO A 25 7.40 -8.20 -21.25
N VAL A 26 6.99 -6.94 -21.17
CA VAL A 26 7.69 -5.88 -20.45
C VAL A 26 6.75 -5.32 -19.41
N PHE A 27 7.22 -5.22 -18.17
CA PHE A 27 6.45 -4.67 -17.06
C PHE A 27 7.09 -3.37 -16.56
N ARG A 28 6.24 -2.41 -16.18
CA ARG A 28 6.66 -1.16 -15.56
C ARG A 28 5.79 -0.88 -14.35
N TYR A 29 6.42 -0.64 -13.20
CA TYR A 29 5.73 -0.16 -12.01
C TYR A 29 5.57 1.36 -12.11
N ILE A 30 4.34 1.83 -11.87
CA ILE A 30 4.01 3.25 -11.85
C ILE A 30 3.56 3.61 -10.43
N PRO A 31 4.39 4.33 -9.66
CA PRO A 31 3.96 4.87 -8.37
C PRO A 31 2.96 6.01 -8.58
N VAL A 32 1.97 6.08 -7.70
CA VAL A 32 0.91 7.08 -7.69
C VAL A 32 0.91 7.77 -6.33
N GLU A 33 1.42 8.99 -6.34
CA GLU A 33 1.36 9.88 -5.18
C GLU A 33 -0.05 10.43 -4.98
N TYR A 34 -0.47 10.55 -3.73
CA TYR A 34 -1.77 11.09 -3.35
C TYR A 34 -1.68 11.80 -2.00
N ASP A 35 -2.70 12.59 -1.65
CA ASP A 35 -2.77 13.24 -0.33
C ASP A 35 -3.19 12.23 0.75
N TYR A 36 -2.24 11.38 1.13
CA TYR A 36 -2.42 10.35 2.15
C TYR A 36 -2.75 10.93 3.52
N ARG A 37 -2.34 12.17 3.81
CA ARG A 37 -2.70 12.88 5.04
C ARG A 37 -4.16 13.29 5.05
N ARG A 38 -4.70 13.71 3.90
CA ARG A 38 -6.13 13.95 3.73
C ARG A 38 -6.93 12.67 3.88
N LEU A 39 -6.52 11.59 3.21
CA LEU A 39 -7.18 10.28 3.37
C LEU A 39 -7.21 9.86 4.84
N ALA A 40 -6.08 9.97 5.56
CA ALA A 40 -6.01 9.64 6.99
C ALA A 40 -6.99 10.47 7.85
N ARG A 41 -7.25 11.74 7.50
CA ARG A 41 -8.27 12.55 8.19
C ARG A 41 -9.67 12.05 7.89
N GLU A 42 -10.00 11.83 6.62
CA GLU A 42 -11.30 11.32 6.17
C GLU A 42 -11.61 9.95 6.82
N MET A 43 -10.61 9.06 6.91
CA MET A 43 -10.74 7.77 7.60
C MET A 43 -11.11 7.92 9.09
N ARG A 44 -10.50 8.89 9.79
CA ARG A 44 -10.83 9.17 11.20
C ARG A 44 -12.21 9.80 11.36
N GLU A 45 -12.60 10.68 10.45
CA GLU A 45 -13.95 11.27 10.41
C GLU A 45 -15.02 10.18 10.24
N GLU A 46 -14.74 9.18 9.40
CA GLU A 46 -15.56 7.98 9.20
C GLU A 46 -15.41 6.93 10.31
N LYS A 47 -14.64 7.23 11.37
CA LYS A 47 -14.42 6.36 12.54
C LYS A 47 -13.85 4.98 12.19
N LEU A 48 -13.01 4.91 11.16
CA LEU A 48 -12.25 3.69 10.87
C LEU A 48 -11.22 3.43 11.98
N PRO A 49 -10.89 2.16 12.28
CA PRO A 49 -9.87 1.82 13.28
C PRO A 49 -8.52 2.45 12.97
N GLU A 50 -7.81 2.90 14.00
CA GLU A 50 -6.55 3.64 13.87
C GLU A 50 -5.46 2.80 13.22
N GLU A 51 -5.52 1.46 13.32
CA GLU A 51 -4.59 0.56 12.66
C GLU A 51 -4.60 0.74 11.12
N PHE A 52 -5.79 0.97 10.53
CA PHE A 52 -5.89 1.26 9.10
C PHE A 52 -5.34 2.65 8.76
N VAL A 53 -5.54 3.63 9.64
CA VAL A 53 -5.04 4.99 9.48
C VAL A 53 -3.50 5.01 9.55
N GLU A 54 -2.92 4.29 10.50
CA GLU A 54 -1.47 4.14 10.65
C GLU A 54 -0.85 3.51 9.41
N THR A 55 -1.52 2.54 8.80
CA THR A 55 -1.05 1.93 7.54
C THR A 55 -0.89 2.97 6.43
N VAL A 56 -1.89 3.85 6.26
CA VAL A 56 -1.84 4.91 5.24
C VAL A 56 -0.77 5.97 5.57
N LEU A 57 -0.57 6.27 6.84
CA LEU A 57 0.40 7.30 7.27
C LEU A 57 1.86 6.83 7.22
N THR A 58 2.10 5.53 7.39
CA THR A 58 3.45 4.99 7.60
C THR A 58 3.93 4.08 6.48
N GLY A 59 3.03 3.52 5.67
CA GLY A 59 3.39 2.48 4.71
C GLY A 59 3.70 1.13 5.36
N TRP A 60 3.39 0.94 6.65
CA TRP A 60 3.56 -0.35 7.32
C TRP A 60 2.21 -0.93 7.67
N TRP A 61 2.01 -2.21 7.37
CA TRP A 61 0.78 -2.90 7.68
C TRP A 61 0.79 -3.30 9.15
N THR A 62 -0.15 -2.77 9.91
CA THR A 62 -0.35 -3.08 11.33
C THR A 62 -1.35 -4.22 11.55
N THR A 63 -2.19 -4.50 10.54
CA THR A 63 -3.21 -5.55 10.53
C THR A 63 -3.19 -6.34 9.23
N CYS A 64 -3.82 -7.51 9.25
CA CYS A 64 -3.96 -8.40 8.10
C CYS A 64 -2.60 -8.90 7.55
N LEU A 65 -1.61 -9.14 8.41
CA LEU A 65 -0.29 -9.65 7.98
C LEU A 65 -0.34 -11.14 7.62
N GLU A 66 -1.35 -11.87 8.09
CA GLU A 66 -1.59 -13.28 7.80
C GLU A 66 -1.87 -13.56 6.32
N ILE A 67 -2.35 -12.56 5.57
CA ILE A 67 -2.61 -12.69 4.14
C ILE A 67 -1.34 -12.53 3.29
N LEU A 68 -0.24 -12.03 3.87
CA LEU A 68 1.01 -11.84 3.14
C LEU A 68 1.79 -13.16 3.03
N PRO A 69 2.35 -13.47 1.84
CA PRO A 69 3.34 -14.53 1.70
C PRO A 69 4.47 -14.35 2.69
N ALA A 70 4.99 -15.45 3.25
CA ALA A 70 5.98 -15.40 4.32
C ALA A 70 7.21 -14.53 4.00
N LYS A 71 7.67 -14.56 2.75
CA LYS A 71 8.81 -13.75 2.29
C LYS A 71 8.53 -12.24 2.32
N GLU A 72 7.30 -11.83 2.03
CA GLU A 72 6.89 -10.42 2.03
C GLU A 72 6.70 -9.92 3.45
N ARG A 73 6.06 -10.73 4.31
CA ARG A 73 5.89 -10.43 5.73
C ARG A 73 7.23 -10.21 6.45
N ILE A 74 8.25 -11.05 6.21
CA ILE A 74 9.58 -10.91 6.82
C ILE A 74 10.27 -9.58 6.47
N ARG A 75 9.95 -8.99 5.32
CA ARG A 75 10.50 -7.69 4.91
C ARG A 75 9.77 -6.50 5.54
N GLY A 76 8.57 -6.75 6.07
CA GLY A 76 7.77 -5.76 6.78
C GLY A 76 8.37 -5.40 8.14
N LYS A 77 7.90 -4.30 8.70
CA LYS A 77 8.27 -3.88 10.06
C LYS A 77 7.65 -4.74 11.17
N PHE A 78 6.49 -5.36 10.89
CA PHE A 78 5.65 -6.11 11.84
C PHE A 78 5.41 -7.54 11.38
#